data_AF-A0AAJ2WEU6-F1
#
_entry.id   AF-A0AAJ2WEU6-F1
#
_cell.length_a   1.000
_cell.length_b   1.000
_cell.length_c   1.000
_cell.angle_alpha   90.00
_cell.angle_beta   90.00
_cell.angle_gamma   90.00
#
_symmetry.space_group_name_H-M   'P 1'
#
loop_
_entity.id
_entity.type
_entity.pdbx_description
1 polymer ?
#
loop_
_entity_poly.entity_id
_entity_poly.type
_entity_poly.pdbx_seq_one_letter_code
_entity_poly.pdbx_strand_id
1 'polypeptide(L)'
;MRNRSLISAILLFAVTLGTFSCGGHGAVSDSSSDGQTDSSAPEETKLSDTLEKKNYSGTVFNIYMPSQHDYEFSEEQTGERVDDAEYSRDRKVEELLGVELNYITEPGDWAGKDTFNGRIKQSVMAGDGEYDLVDGMIAVTNMIVPDGVFLNLMEQDGLDFDDPWWAKDMDENLSVAGKLYGICGAGLLSMYKSSYIIYYNQKLIDDFGLENPIDLVLDGKWTLEKMMSMTKDITTDLDSDGKYTENDRYGLALDNVNMRGFQSSLELPVI
;
A
#
# COMPACT_ATOMS: atom_id res chain seq x y z
N MET A 1 44.90 -11.20 -22.11
CA MET A 1 44.74 -12.61 -22.55
C MET A 1 43.45 -13.11 -21.90
N ARG A 2 42.37 -13.54 -22.55
CA ARG A 2 42.19 -14.20 -23.85
C ARG A 2 40.73 -13.98 -24.32
N ASN A 3 40.58 -13.44 -25.54
CA ASN A 3 39.56 -13.57 -26.61
C ASN A 3 38.07 -13.78 -26.25
N ARG A 4 37.11 -12.91 -26.64
CA ARG A 4 36.54 -12.53 -27.99
C ARG A 4 35.78 -13.65 -28.75
N SER A 5 34.47 -13.45 -28.90
CA SER A 5 33.53 -13.96 -29.94
C SER A 5 32.15 -13.37 -29.59
N LEU A 6 31.48 -12.39 -30.24
CA LEU A 6 31.22 -12.00 -31.64
C LEU A 6 30.46 -13.03 -32.49
N ILE A 7 29.12 -12.96 -32.45
CA ILE A 7 28.16 -13.31 -33.54
C ILE A 7 26.96 -12.33 -33.35
N SER A 8 26.88 -11.19 -34.05
CA SER A 8 26.30 -10.94 -35.39
C SER A 8 24.82 -11.33 -35.56
N ALA A 9 23.94 -10.35 -35.32
CA ALA A 9 22.88 -9.76 -36.16
C ALA A 9 22.07 -10.57 -37.21
N ILE A 10 20.88 -9.99 -37.49
CA ILE A 10 19.94 -10.13 -38.64
C ILE A 10 18.84 -11.22 -38.40
N LEU A 11 17.50 -11.09 -38.56
CA LEU A 11 16.54 -10.29 -39.37
C LEU A 11 15.26 -10.04 -38.52
N LEU A 12 14.65 -8.83 -38.51
CA LEU A 12 13.59 -8.33 -39.41
C LEU A 12 12.28 -9.14 -39.49
N PHE A 13 11.20 -8.48 -39.02
CA PHE A 13 9.85 -8.43 -39.58
C PHE A 13 9.06 -9.74 -39.79
N ALA A 14 8.09 -9.99 -38.91
CA ALA A 14 6.82 -10.62 -39.28
C ALA A 14 5.71 -10.15 -38.32
N VAL A 15 5.06 -9.05 -38.69
CA VAL A 15 3.69 -8.73 -38.26
C VAL A 15 2.79 -9.88 -38.70
N THR A 16 2.09 -10.52 -37.77
CA THR A 16 0.85 -11.25 -38.10
C THR A 16 -0.19 -10.95 -37.04
N LEU A 17 -1.36 -10.56 -37.55
CA LEU A 17 -2.53 -10.09 -36.81
C LEU A 17 -3.16 -11.18 -35.95
N GLY A 18 -3.87 -10.72 -34.92
CA GLY A 18 -4.64 -11.54 -34.01
C GLY A 18 -5.77 -12.33 -34.66
N THR A 19 -6.23 -13.31 -33.90
CA THR A 19 -7.48 -14.04 -34.18
C THR A 19 -8.43 -13.79 -33.03
N PHE A 20 -9.43 -12.94 -33.29
CA PHE A 20 -10.70 -12.96 -32.56
C PHE A 20 -11.44 -14.23 -32.98
N SER A 21 -11.71 -15.11 -32.03
CA SER A 21 -12.60 -16.26 -32.18
C SER A 21 -14.04 -15.81 -31.96
N CYS A 22 -14.79 -15.58 -33.04
CA CYS A 22 -16.25 -15.62 -33.06
C CYS A 22 -16.69 -16.32 -34.36
N GLY A 23 -17.07 -17.59 -34.24
CA GLY A 23 -17.54 -18.41 -35.35
C GLY A 23 -19.04 -18.25 -35.58
N GLY A 24 -19.42 -17.76 -36.76
CA GLY A 24 -20.78 -17.80 -37.32
C GLY A 24 -20.69 -17.81 -38.85
N HIS A 25 -21.24 -18.86 -39.47
CA HIS A 25 -21.06 -19.28 -40.87
C HIS A 25 -21.87 -18.43 -41.88
N GLY A 26 -21.27 -18.04 -43.01
CA GLY A 26 -21.98 -17.50 -44.19
C GLY A 26 -21.02 -16.93 -45.25
N ALA A 27 -21.18 -17.30 -46.52
CA ALA A 27 -20.13 -17.27 -47.56
C ALA A 27 -20.36 -16.23 -48.69
N VAL A 28 -19.25 -15.69 -49.26
CA VAL A 28 -19.00 -15.12 -50.64
C VAL A 28 -19.72 -13.77 -50.96
N SER A 29 -19.17 -12.69 -51.56
CA SER A 29 -18.02 -12.39 -52.47
C SER A 29 -17.57 -10.91 -52.37
N ASP A 30 -16.35 -10.64 -52.85
CA ASP A 30 -15.65 -9.38 -53.16
C ASP A 30 -16.44 -8.05 -53.29
N SER A 31 -15.98 -6.99 -52.62
CA SER A 31 -15.28 -5.84 -53.24
C SER A 31 -15.15 -4.62 -52.30
N SER A 32 -13.97 -3.99 -52.36
CA SER A 32 -13.69 -2.55 -52.21
C SER A 32 -13.59 -1.87 -50.83
N SER A 33 -12.69 -0.87 -50.88
CA SER A 33 -12.48 0.33 -50.06
C SER A 33 -11.64 0.21 -48.78
N ASP A 34 -10.39 0.64 -48.97
CA ASP A 34 -9.53 1.28 -47.99
C ASP A 34 -10.30 2.35 -47.21
N GLY A 35 -10.36 2.17 -45.89
CA GLY A 35 -11.11 2.99 -44.96
C GLY A 35 -10.45 2.89 -43.60
N GLN A 36 -9.27 3.48 -43.47
CA GLN A 36 -8.59 3.66 -42.20
C GLN A 36 -9.39 4.66 -41.35
N THR A 37 -10.32 4.15 -40.56
CA THR A 37 -10.87 4.90 -39.42
C THR A 37 -9.81 4.93 -38.32
N ASP A 38 -9.07 6.03 -38.25
CA ASP A 38 -8.36 6.43 -37.03
C ASP A 38 -9.43 6.68 -35.95
N SER A 39 -9.69 5.65 -35.16
CA SER A 39 -10.36 5.82 -33.88
C SER A 39 -9.27 6.18 -32.87
N SER A 40 -8.91 7.46 -32.80
CA SER A 40 -8.20 7.97 -31.63
C SER A 40 -9.12 7.76 -30.43
N ALA A 41 -8.81 6.79 -29.58
CA ALA A 41 -9.36 6.75 -28.23
C ALA A 41 -9.05 8.12 -27.59
N PRO A 42 -10.00 8.73 -26.86
CA PRO A 42 -9.71 9.99 -26.17
C PRO A 42 -8.49 9.77 -25.28
N GLU A 43 -7.50 10.67 -25.36
CA GLU A 43 -6.41 10.70 -24.38
C GLU A 43 -7.06 10.78 -23.01
N GLU A 44 -6.88 9.71 -22.22
CA GLU A 44 -7.33 9.66 -20.85
C GLU A 44 -6.52 10.71 -20.10
N THR A 45 -7.14 11.84 -19.72
CA THR A 45 -6.49 12.86 -18.91
C THR A 45 -5.99 12.18 -17.64
N LYS A 46 -4.68 12.10 -17.46
CA LYS A 46 -4.13 11.51 -16.25
C LYS A 46 -4.49 12.44 -15.11
N LEU A 47 -4.88 11.87 -13.98
CA LEU A 47 -5.21 12.66 -12.80
C LEU A 47 -4.01 13.51 -12.32
N SER A 48 -2.77 13.11 -12.64
CA SER A 48 -1.58 13.95 -12.43
C SER A 48 -1.60 15.27 -13.22
N ASP A 49 -2.34 15.34 -14.32
CA ASP A 49 -2.44 16.54 -15.17
C ASP A 49 -3.38 17.60 -14.57
N THR A 50 -4.19 17.24 -13.56
CA THR A 50 -5.03 18.18 -12.81
C THR A 50 -4.28 18.86 -11.66
N LEU A 51 -3.09 18.38 -11.30
CA LEU A 51 -2.27 18.98 -10.26
C LEU A 51 -1.72 20.34 -10.71
N GLU A 52 -1.82 21.34 -9.83
CA GLU A 52 -1.22 22.65 -10.08
C GLU A 52 0.30 22.52 -10.18
N LYS A 53 0.86 22.87 -11.34
CA LYS A 53 2.31 22.80 -11.57
C LYS A 53 2.99 24.02 -10.97
N LYS A 54 3.35 23.93 -9.70
CA LYS A 54 4.24 24.88 -9.01
C LYS A 54 5.69 24.43 -9.14
N ASN A 55 6.60 25.37 -9.35
CA ASN A 55 8.04 25.09 -9.45
C ASN A 55 8.77 25.66 -8.23
N TYR A 56 9.41 24.78 -7.48
CA TYR A 56 10.18 24.99 -6.27
C TYR A 56 11.67 24.67 -6.51
N SER A 57 12.17 24.93 -7.73
CA SER A 57 13.56 24.70 -8.15
C SER A 57 14.58 25.12 -7.09
N GLY A 58 15.39 24.16 -6.64
CA GLY A 58 16.47 24.39 -5.67
C GLY A 58 16.06 24.26 -4.21
N THR A 59 14.82 23.83 -3.95
CA THR A 59 14.36 23.47 -2.61
C THR A 59 14.65 21.99 -2.33
N VAL A 60 15.26 21.72 -1.18
CA VAL A 60 15.29 20.37 -0.58
C VAL A 60 14.05 20.23 0.28
N PHE A 61 13.28 19.17 0.06
CA PHE A 61 12.08 18.84 0.83
C PHE A 61 12.40 17.68 1.78
N ASN A 62 12.45 17.97 3.08
CA ASN A 62 12.91 17.06 4.12
C ASN A 62 11.75 16.23 4.67
N ILE A 63 11.81 14.92 4.46
CA ILE A 63 10.83 13.95 4.93
C ILE A 63 11.45 13.18 6.10
N TYR A 64 10.86 13.33 7.27
CA TYR A 64 11.29 12.65 8.49
C TYR A 64 10.45 11.41 8.76
N MET A 65 11.09 10.25 8.91
CA MET A 65 10.39 8.98 8.97
C MET A 65 11.08 7.91 9.82
N PRO A 66 10.35 6.90 10.31
CA PRO A 66 10.96 5.77 11.00
C PRO A 66 11.86 4.96 10.08
N SER A 67 13.07 4.60 10.52
CA SER A 67 13.97 3.71 9.77
C SER A 67 13.39 2.31 9.54
N GLN A 68 12.38 1.91 10.31
CA GLN A 68 11.63 0.66 10.11
C GLN A 68 10.69 0.69 8.89
N HIS A 69 10.42 1.88 8.35
CA HIS A 69 9.51 2.14 7.24
C HIS A 69 10.22 2.82 6.08
N ASP A 70 11.56 2.77 6.03
CA ASP A 70 12.35 3.34 4.93
C ASP A 70 11.93 2.80 3.55
N TYR A 71 11.41 1.56 3.51
CA TYR A 71 10.81 0.93 2.33
C TYR A 71 9.64 1.70 1.69
N GLU A 72 9.10 2.76 2.29
CA GLU A 72 8.09 3.64 1.65
C GLU A 72 8.67 4.43 0.47
N PHE A 73 10.00 4.54 0.43
CA PHE A 73 10.76 5.26 -0.57
C PHE A 73 11.93 4.41 -1.05
N SER A 74 12.27 4.56 -2.32
CA SER A 74 13.39 3.86 -2.94
C SER A 74 14.38 4.88 -3.51
N GLU A 75 15.62 4.86 -3.03
CA GLU A 75 16.67 5.81 -3.49
C GLU A 75 17.32 5.39 -4.82
N GLU A 76 17.19 4.12 -5.21
CA GLU A 76 17.75 3.59 -6.45
C GLU A 76 16.86 2.52 -7.08
N GLN A 77 17.11 2.24 -8.36
CA GLN A 77 16.48 1.12 -9.06
C GLN A 77 17.17 -0.19 -8.66
N THR A 78 16.38 -1.18 -8.25
CA THR A 78 16.86 -2.50 -7.81
C THR A 78 16.56 -3.59 -8.84
N GLY A 79 15.66 -3.32 -9.79
CA GLY A 79 15.09 -4.30 -10.71
C GLY A 79 13.87 -5.04 -10.14
N GLU A 80 13.55 -4.83 -8.86
CA GLU A 80 12.30 -5.27 -8.27
C GLU A 80 11.18 -4.31 -8.65
N ARG A 81 10.03 -4.87 -9.04
CA ARG A 81 8.95 -4.09 -9.67
C ARG A 81 8.36 -3.01 -8.76
N VAL A 82 8.31 -3.26 -7.45
CA VAL A 82 7.73 -2.33 -6.48
C VAL A 82 8.72 -1.19 -6.20
N ASP A 83 9.94 -1.52 -5.81
CA ASP A 83 11.03 -0.57 -5.56
C ASP A 83 11.26 0.37 -6.76
N ASP A 84 11.33 -0.19 -7.99
CA ASP A 84 11.51 0.60 -9.21
C ASP A 84 10.33 1.57 -9.46
N ALA A 85 9.12 1.20 -9.03
CA ALA A 85 7.93 2.03 -9.16
C ALA A 85 7.93 3.18 -8.15
N GLU A 86 8.40 2.95 -6.92
CA GLU A 86 8.60 3.98 -5.89
C GLU A 86 9.67 4.97 -6.29
N TYR A 87 10.84 4.48 -6.72
CA TYR A 87 11.90 5.33 -7.27
C TYR A 87 11.37 6.21 -8.41
N SER A 88 10.61 5.61 -9.34
CA SER A 88 10.00 6.34 -10.45
C SER A 88 8.93 7.34 -10.02
N ARG A 89 8.19 7.08 -8.94
CA ARG A 89 7.21 8.00 -8.34
C ARG A 89 7.95 9.23 -7.82
N ASP A 90 9.00 9.01 -7.04
CA ASP A 90 9.74 10.08 -6.36
C ASP A 90 10.46 10.98 -7.37
N ARG A 91 11.11 10.38 -8.37
CA ARG A 91 11.72 11.13 -9.49
C ARG A 91 10.72 11.99 -10.27
N LYS A 92 9.47 11.53 -10.43
CA LYS A 92 8.42 12.31 -11.10
C LYS A 92 7.98 13.50 -10.24
N VAL A 93 7.90 13.34 -8.93
CA VAL A 93 7.59 14.44 -8.00
C VAL A 93 8.69 15.48 -8.05
N GLU A 94 9.95 15.07 -7.98
CA GLU A 94 11.11 15.95 -8.10
C GLU A 94 11.13 16.70 -9.45
N GLU A 95 10.88 16.01 -10.57
CA GLU A 95 10.82 16.65 -11.89
C GLU A 95 9.65 17.63 -12.02
N LEU A 96 8.46 17.24 -11.53
CA LEU A 96 7.24 18.04 -11.65
C LEU A 96 7.33 19.33 -10.83
N LEU A 97 7.88 19.24 -9.62
CA LEU A 97 7.91 20.32 -8.64
C LEU A 97 9.26 21.03 -8.56
N GLY A 98 10.33 20.49 -9.16
CA GLY A 98 11.68 21.05 -9.07
C GLY A 98 12.33 20.93 -7.69
N VAL A 99 11.86 20.00 -6.85
CA VAL A 99 12.41 19.74 -5.51
C VAL A 99 13.44 18.62 -5.53
N GLU A 100 14.28 18.56 -4.51
CA GLU A 100 15.08 17.38 -4.14
C GLU A 100 14.46 16.76 -2.89
N LEU A 101 14.06 15.48 -2.95
CA LEU A 101 13.54 14.78 -1.77
C LEU A 101 14.69 14.29 -0.91
N ASN A 102 14.67 14.62 0.38
CA ASN A 102 15.66 14.16 1.35
C ASN A 102 14.98 13.39 2.47
N TYR A 103 15.39 12.15 2.69
CA TYR A 103 14.82 11.27 3.71
C TYR A 103 15.70 11.25 4.96
N ILE A 104 15.12 11.64 6.08
CA ILE A 104 15.77 11.67 7.39
C ILE A 104 15.18 10.55 8.23
N THR A 105 15.95 9.50 8.47
CA THR A 105 15.46 8.30 9.14
C THR A 105 16.04 8.11 10.54
N GLU A 106 15.21 7.69 11.48
CA GLU A 106 15.66 7.16 12.77
C GLU A 106 14.66 6.15 13.35
N PRO A 107 15.00 5.39 14.41
CA PRO A 107 14.03 4.49 15.02
C PRO A 107 12.78 5.23 15.52
N GLY A 108 11.62 4.95 14.92
CA GLY A 108 10.36 5.66 15.16
C GLY A 108 9.13 4.77 15.35
N ASP A 109 9.33 3.47 15.61
CA ASP A 109 8.27 2.55 15.97
C ASP A 109 7.75 2.78 17.41
N TRP A 110 6.87 1.90 17.90
CA TRP A 110 6.32 2.01 19.25
C TRP A 110 7.38 2.04 20.37
N ALA A 111 8.53 1.37 20.18
CA ALA A 111 9.62 1.39 21.13
C ALA A 111 10.41 2.70 21.04
N GLY A 112 10.59 3.25 19.82
CA GLY A 112 11.31 4.50 19.55
C GLY A 112 10.48 5.79 19.70
N LYS A 113 9.16 5.70 19.89
CA LYS A 113 8.20 6.82 19.86
C LYS A 113 8.62 8.07 20.64
N ASP A 114 9.21 7.92 21.83
CA ASP A 114 9.54 9.04 22.71
C ASP A 114 10.70 9.87 22.14
N THR A 115 11.68 9.20 21.55
CA THR A 115 12.80 9.85 20.86
C THR A 115 12.33 10.49 19.57
N PHE A 116 11.59 9.74 18.74
CA PHE A 116 11.09 10.19 17.44
C PHE A 116 10.22 11.44 17.57
N ASN A 117 9.21 11.38 18.45
CA ASN A 117 8.35 12.52 18.76
C ASN A 117 9.12 13.64 19.47
N GLY A 118 10.13 13.31 20.26
CA GLY A 118 11.00 14.28 20.92
C GLY A 118 11.73 15.18 19.92
N ARG A 119 12.23 14.63 18.81
CA ARG A 119 12.91 15.40 17.77
C ARG A 119 12.00 16.34 17.00
N ILE A 120 10.82 15.87 16.60
CA ILE A 120 9.80 16.71 15.95
C ILE A 120 9.54 17.95 16.80
N LYS A 121 9.30 17.75 18.10
CA LYS A 121 9.03 18.86 19.03
C LYS A 121 10.23 19.78 19.20
N GLN A 122 11.45 19.24 19.26
CA GLN A 122 12.66 20.04 19.39
C GLN A 122 12.88 20.94 18.17
N SER A 123 12.72 20.42 16.96
CA SER A 123 12.84 21.21 15.73
C SER A 123 11.83 22.37 15.70
N VAL A 124 10.56 22.08 16.00
CA VAL A 124 9.51 23.12 16.05
C VAL A 124 9.78 24.16 17.15
N MET A 125 10.21 23.74 18.34
CA MET A 125 10.55 24.65 19.44
C MET A 125 11.78 25.51 19.15
N ALA A 126 12.76 24.98 18.42
CA ALA A 126 13.94 25.71 17.99
C ALA A 126 13.64 26.66 16.83
N GLY A 127 12.59 26.38 16.04
CA GLY A 127 12.24 27.13 14.84
C GLY A 127 13.25 26.94 13.72
N ASP A 128 13.94 25.79 13.70
CA ASP A 128 14.99 25.50 12.71
C ASP A 128 14.43 24.90 11.40
N GLY A 129 13.18 24.43 11.39
CA GLY A 129 12.51 23.92 10.20
C GLY A 129 13.21 22.69 9.61
N GLU A 130 13.66 21.78 10.47
CA GLU A 130 14.43 20.59 10.05
C GLU A 130 13.61 19.64 9.17
N TYR A 131 12.29 19.61 9.35
CA TYR A 131 11.39 18.67 8.66
C TYR A 131 10.21 19.40 8.00
N ASP A 132 9.97 19.10 6.73
CA ASP A 132 8.83 19.62 5.96
C ASP A 132 7.63 18.67 6.02
N LEU A 133 7.88 17.36 6.11
CA LEU A 133 6.89 16.30 6.25
C LEU A 133 7.35 15.28 7.30
N VAL A 134 6.41 14.79 8.10
CA VAL A 134 6.64 13.63 8.97
C VAL A 134 5.82 12.45 8.43
N ASP A 135 6.49 11.45 7.88
CA ASP A 135 5.88 10.17 7.53
C ASP A 135 6.08 9.19 8.68
N GLY A 136 5.17 9.23 9.65
CA GLY A 136 5.26 8.47 10.89
C GLY A 136 4.06 7.58 11.12
N MET A 137 4.27 6.54 11.94
CA MET A 137 3.17 5.67 12.39
C MET A 137 2.11 6.52 13.10
N ILE A 138 0.87 6.50 12.61
CA ILE A 138 -0.23 7.32 13.15
C ILE A 138 -0.43 7.15 14.67
N ALA A 139 -0.25 5.92 15.18
CA ALA A 139 -0.34 5.64 16.61
C ALA A 139 0.75 6.29 17.46
N VAL A 140 1.88 6.66 16.85
CA VAL A 140 3.02 7.34 17.47
C VAL A 140 2.89 8.84 17.32
N THR A 141 2.71 9.34 16.09
CA THR A 141 2.70 10.79 15.80
C THR A 141 1.46 11.49 16.35
N ASN A 142 0.30 10.83 16.38
CA ASN A 142 -0.92 11.44 16.94
C ASN A 142 -0.80 11.76 18.44
N MET A 143 0.14 11.14 19.16
CA MET A 143 0.35 11.43 20.59
C MET A 143 0.78 12.87 20.85
N ILE A 144 1.44 13.52 19.88
CA ILE A 144 1.95 14.88 20.02
C ILE A 144 1.16 15.93 19.22
N VAL A 145 0.06 15.53 18.58
CA VAL A 145 -0.90 16.49 17.97
C VAL A 145 -1.36 17.56 18.98
N PRO A 146 -1.70 17.22 20.25
CA PRO A 146 -2.06 18.22 21.25
C PRO A 146 -0.95 19.23 21.58
N ASP A 147 0.31 18.91 21.29
CA ASP A 147 1.45 19.80 21.52
C ASP A 147 1.53 20.93 20.47
N GLY A 148 0.69 20.88 19.42
CA GLY A 148 0.57 21.97 18.42
C GLY A 148 1.72 22.03 17.42
N VAL A 149 2.41 20.91 17.20
CA VAL A 149 3.61 20.82 16.36
C VAL A 149 3.36 20.41 14.91
N PHE A 150 2.10 20.19 14.54
CA PHE A 150 1.68 19.88 13.17
C PHE A 150 0.70 20.92 12.63
N LEU A 151 0.75 21.16 11.32
CA LEU A 151 -0.20 22.01 10.62
C LEU A 151 -1.55 21.30 10.49
N ASN A 152 -2.64 22.07 10.56
CA ASN A 152 -3.96 21.56 10.16
C ASN A 152 -4.00 21.44 8.64
N LEU A 153 -4.08 20.21 8.13
CA LEU A 153 -4.07 19.91 6.70
C LEU A 153 -5.30 20.47 5.99
N MET A 154 -6.44 20.60 6.67
CA MET A 154 -7.66 21.20 6.11
C MET A 154 -7.56 22.71 5.85
N GLU A 155 -6.53 23.37 6.37
CA GLU A 155 -6.27 24.80 6.13
C GLU A 155 -5.18 25.03 5.08
N GLN A 156 -4.62 23.97 4.48
CA GLN A 156 -3.54 24.09 3.50
C GLN A 156 -4.09 24.08 2.06
N ASP A 157 -3.57 24.98 1.24
CA ASP A 157 -3.91 25.03 -0.18
C ASP A 157 -3.33 23.82 -0.94
N GLY A 158 -4.09 23.31 -1.92
CA GLY A 158 -3.63 22.23 -2.79
C GLY A 158 -3.86 20.82 -2.25
N LEU A 159 -4.54 20.68 -1.11
CA LEU A 159 -5.06 19.41 -0.61
C LEU A 159 -6.56 19.34 -0.84
N ASP A 160 -6.99 18.46 -1.72
CA ASP A 160 -8.39 18.06 -1.87
C ASP A 160 -8.51 16.61 -1.36
N PHE A 161 -9.23 16.42 -0.25
CA PHE A 161 -9.37 15.11 0.38
C PHE A 161 -10.41 14.22 -0.30
N ASP A 162 -11.19 14.76 -1.25
CA ASP A 162 -12.09 13.98 -2.09
C ASP A 162 -11.33 13.28 -3.24
N ASP A 163 -10.06 13.61 -3.46
CA ASP A 163 -9.25 12.99 -4.50
C ASP A 163 -9.08 11.47 -4.28
N PRO A 164 -9.13 10.67 -5.36
CA PRO A 164 -9.23 9.21 -5.26
C PRO A 164 -7.97 8.50 -4.78
N TRP A 165 -6.85 9.21 -4.62
CA TRP A 165 -5.62 8.64 -4.07
C TRP A 165 -5.59 8.67 -2.55
N TRP A 166 -6.46 9.43 -1.89
CA TRP A 166 -6.59 9.41 -0.44
C TRP A 166 -7.44 8.24 0.04
N ALA A 167 -7.16 7.75 1.24
CA ALA A 167 -8.11 6.88 1.92
C ALA A 167 -9.41 7.66 2.19
N LYS A 168 -10.56 7.01 1.99
CA LYS A 168 -11.86 7.66 2.15
C LYS A 168 -12.15 7.95 3.62
N ASP A 169 -12.98 8.98 3.83
CA ASP A 169 -13.56 9.35 5.13
C ASP A 169 -12.50 9.65 6.22
N MET A 170 -11.27 10.02 5.84
CA MET A 170 -10.20 10.32 6.79
C MET A 170 -10.48 11.58 7.60
N ASP A 171 -11.04 12.60 6.99
CA ASP A 171 -11.48 13.82 7.66
C ASP A 171 -12.55 13.51 8.72
N GLU A 172 -13.49 12.61 8.43
CA GLU A 172 -14.51 12.18 9.40
C GLU A 172 -13.93 11.34 10.54
N ASN A 173 -13.02 10.41 10.22
CA ASN A 173 -12.56 9.38 11.17
C ASN A 173 -11.26 9.74 11.93
N LEU A 174 -10.42 10.61 11.37
CA LEU A 174 -9.11 10.97 11.92
C LEU A 174 -9.03 12.41 12.44
N SER A 175 -10.06 13.23 12.20
CA SER A 175 -10.05 14.61 12.71
C SER A 175 -10.15 14.66 14.23
N VAL A 176 -9.32 15.49 14.84
CA VAL A 176 -9.38 15.82 16.27
C VAL A 176 -9.81 17.27 16.41
N ALA A 177 -10.94 17.49 17.08
CA ALA A 177 -11.54 18.82 17.26
C ALA A 177 -11.78 19.56 15.92
N GLY A 178 -12.19 18.83 14.88
CA GLY A 178 -12.44 19.39 13.54
C GLY A 178 -11.17 19.80 12.80
N LYS A 179 -10.03 19.18 13.11
CA LYS A 179 -8.73 19.41 12.47
C LYS A 179 -8.07 18.09 12.10
N LEU A 180 -7.41 18.05 10.94
CA LEU A 180 -6.79 16.85 10.40
C LEU A 180 -5.28 17.08 10.34
N TYR A 181 -4.51 16.14 10.88
CA TYR A 181 -3.06 16.29 11.06
C TYR A 181 -2.25 15.19 10.38
N GLY A 182 -2.92 14.19 9.81
CA GLY A 182 -2.30 13.09 9.10
C GLY A 182 -3.25 12.54 8.05
N ILE A 183 -2.67 12.02 6.97
CA ILE A 183 -3.38 11.42 5.85
C ILE A 183 -2.66 10.14 5.43
N CYS A 184 -3.42 9.21 4.85
CA CYS A 184 -2.91 8.01 4.21
C CYS A 184 -3.63 7.80 2.87
N GLY A 185 -3.04 6.98 2.02
CA GLY A 185 -3.57 6.80 0.67
C GLY A 185 -2.77 5.82 -0.16
N ALA A 186 -3.13 5.75 -1.44
CA ALA A 186 -2.57 4.82 -2.41
C ALA A 186 -1.05 4.95 -2.61
N GLY A 187 -0.46 6.09 -2.24
CA GLY A 187 0.98 6.35 -2.32
C GLY A 187 1.82 5.69 -1.23
N LEU A 188 1.20 5.19 -0.15
CA LEU A 188 1.88 4.56 0.97
C LEU A 188 1.90 3.03 0.79
N LEU A 189 3.08 2.43 0.69
CA LEU A 189 3.27 1.00 0.59
C LEU A 189 2.84 0.27 1.87
N SER A 190 2.94 0.90 3.04
CA SER A 190 2.45 0.36 4.32
C SER A 190 0.96 0.03 4.30
N MET A 191 0.14 0.72 3.50
CA MET A 191 -1.28 0.38 3.34
C MET A 191 -1.47 -1.05 2.79
N TYR A 192 -0.53 -1.49 1.94
CA TYR A 192 -0.55 -2.82 1.35
C TYR A 192 0.23 -3.83 2.20
N LYS A 193 1.38 -3.44 2.76
CA LYS A 193 2.23 -4.32 3.58
C LYS A 193 1.68 -4.60 4.97
N SER A 194 0.87 -3.70 5.51
CA SER A 194 0.30 -3.81 6.87
C SER A 194 -1.15 -4.29 6.89
N SER A 195 -1.67 -4.74 5.75
CA SER A 195 -3.02 -5.30 5.66
C SER A 195 -3.11 -6.63 6.42
N TYR A 196 -4.13 -6.76 7.28
CA TYR A 196 -4.43 -8.01 7.95
C TYR A 196 -5.03 -9.02 6.98
N ILE A 197 -4.44 -10.21 6.93
CA ILE A 197 -4.86 -11.29 6.04
C ILE A 197 -5.00 -12.59 6.82
N ILE A 198 -6.02 -13.37 6.48
CA ILE A 198 -6.24 -14.70 7.05
C ILE A 198 -5.71 -15.73 6.07
N TYR A 199 -4.69 -16.47 6.51
CA TYR A 199 -4.24 -17.67 5.82
C TYR A 199 -4.98 -18.88 6.34
N TYR A 200 -5.21 -19.86 5.47
CA TYR A 200 -5.76 -21.16 5.84
C TYR A 200 -4.95 -22.29 5.22
N ASN A 201 -4.90 -23.42 5.92
CA ASN A 201 -4.24 -24.63 5.42
C ASN A 201 -5.25 -25.48 4.63
N GLN A 202 -5.10 -25.51 3.30
CA GLN A 202 -5.98 -26.29 2.42
C GLN A 202 -6.10 -27.76 2.81
N LYS A 203 -4.98 -28.38 3.24
CA LYS A 203 -5.00 -29.78 3.68
C LYS A 203 -5.86 -29.99 4.91
N LEU A 204 -5.87 -29.05 5.86
CA LEU A 204 -6.73 -29.15 7.05
C LEU A 204 -8.21 -28.93 6.70
N ILE A 205 -8.51 -28.11 5.70
CA ILE A 205 -9.88 -27.98 5.18
C ILE A 205 -10.35 -29.32 4.63
N ASP A 206 -9.54 -29.97 3.79
CA ASP A 206 -9.88 -31.26 3.17
C ASP A 206 -9.96 -32.40 4.19
N ASP A 207 -8.95 -32.54 5.07
CA ASP A 207 -8.83 -33.63 6.03
C ASP A 207 -10.01 -33.66 7.02
N PHE A 208 -10.58 -32.49 7.34
CA PHE A 208 -11.73 -32.34 8.24
C PHE A 208 -13.07 -32.15 7.52
N GLY A 209 -13.08 -32.17 6.18
CA GLY A 209 -14.29 -31.99 5.38
C GLY A 209 -14.97 -30.64 5.60
N LEU A 210 -14.17 -29.59 5.82
CA LEU A 210 -14.67 -28.24 6.04
C LEU A 210 -15.03 -27.55 4.72
N GLU A 211 -15.92 -26.56 4.81
CA GLU A 211 -16.24 -25.69 3.68
C GLU A 211 -15.02 -24.81 3.31
N ASN A 212 -14.85 -24.52 2.03
CA ASN A 212 -13.74 -23.68 1.57
C ASN A 212 -13.90 -22.23 2.08
N PRO A 213 -12.90 -21.67 2.80
CA PRO A 213 -12.98 -20.31 3.32
C PRO A 213 -13.20 -19.22 2.25
N ILE A 214 -12.63 -19.39 1.05
CA ILE A 214 -12.79 -18.42 -0.05
C ILE A 214 -14.23 -18.41 -0.56
N ASP A 215 -14.85 -19.59 -0.74
CA ASP A 215 -16.24 -19.68 -1.17
C ASP A 215 -17.17 -19.07 -0.12
N LEU A 216 -16.91 -19.30 1.17
CA LEU A 216 -17.66 -18.67 2.27
C LEU A 216 -17.55 -17.15 2.23
N VAL A 217 -16.38 -16.59 1.91
CA VAL A 217 -16.19 -15.14 1.75
C VAL A 217 -16.98 -14.61 0.56
N LEU A 218 -16.86 -15.24 -0.61
CA LEU A 218 -17.54 -14.81 -1.84
C LEU A 218 -19.07 -14.90 -1.72
N ASP A 219 -19.57 -15.88 -0.96
CA ASP A 219 -20.99 -16.06 -0.66
C ASP A 219 -21.51 -15.13 0.46
N GLY A 220 -20.65 -14.32 1.09
CA GLY A 220 -21.02 -13.46 2.22
C GLY A 220 -21.37 -14.21 3.50
N LYS A 221 -20.90 -15.46 3.65
CA LYS A 221 -21.13 -16.34 4.81
C LYS A 221 -19.94 -16.38 5.79
N TRP A 222 -18.83 -15.74 5.44
CA TRP A 222 -17.66 -15.67 6.31
C TRP A 222 -17.92 -14.71 7.49
N THR A 223 -18.15 -15.30 8.66
CA THR A 223 -18.34 -14.58 9.93
C THR A 223 -17.36 -15.08 10.98
N LEU A 224 -17.16 -14.31 12.06
CA LEU A 224 -16.36 -14.78 13.20
C LEU A 224 -16.93 -16.09 13.76
N GLU A 225 -18.25 -16.23 13.86
CA GLU A 225 -18.89 -17.48 14.29
C GLU A 225 -18.53 -18.65 13.37
N LYS A 226 -18.60 -18.43 12.04
CA LYS A 226 -18.22 -19.45 11.06
C LYS A 226 -16.75 -19.83 11.20
N MET A 227 -15.84 -18.86 11.28
CA MET A 227 -14.42 -19.11 11.51
C MET A 227 -14.17 -19.88 12.81
N MET A 228 -14.80 -19.49 13.91
CA MET A 228 -14.65 -20.19 15.21
C MET A 228 -15.22 -21.61 15.14
N SER A 229 -16.34 -21.84 14.47
CA SER A 229 -16.93 -23.18 14.30
C SER A 229 -16.02 -24.12 13.51
N MET A 230 -15.26 -23.59 12.55
CA MET A 230 -14.33 -24.36 11.72
C MET A 230 -13.01 -24.69 12.45
N THR A 231 -12.65 -23.94 13.49
CA THR A 231 -11.32 -24.01 14.10
C THR A 231 -11.33 -24.62 15.51
N LYS A 232 -12.41 -24.46 16.27
CA LYS A 232 -12.49 -24.85 17.70
C LYS A 232 -12.15 -26.32 17.96
N ASP A 233 -12.61 -27.22 17.10
CA ASP A 233 -12.47 -28.66 17.32
C ASP A 233 -11.21 -29.25 16.63
N ILE A 234 -10.42 -28.42 15.93
CA ILE A 234 -9.19 -28.85 15.22
C ILE A 234 -7.97 -28.79 16.14
N THR A 235 -8.00 -27.94 17.17
CA THR A 235 -6.92 -27.84 18.14
C THR A 235 -6.76 -29.17 18.89
N THR A 236 -5.56 -29.75 18.86
CA THR A 236 -5.30 -31.07 19.41
C THR A 236 -3.89 -31.13 19.98
N ASP A 237 -3.79 -31.52 21.25
CA ASP A 237 -2.56 -31.96 21.90
C ASP A 237 -2.15 -33.30 21.27
N LEU A 238 -1.10 -33.28 20.44
CA LEU A 238 -0.67 -34.42 19.63
C LEU A 238 0.25 -35.36 20.38
N ASP A 239 0.99 -34.86 21.38
CA ASP A 239 1.91 -35.67 22.19
C ASP A 239 1.31 -36.13 23.53
N SER A 240 0.09 -35.66 23.84
CA SER A 240 -0.69 -35.99 25.02
C SER A 240 -0.01 -35.64 26.34
N ASP A 241 0.84 -34.60 26.35
CA ASP A 241 1.54 -34.15 27.56
C ASP A 241 0.72 -33.17 28.42
N GLY A 242 -0.47 -32.76 27.93
CA GLY A 242 -1.39 -31.83 28.59
C GLY A 242 -1.00 -30.36 28.45
N LYS A 243 -0.03 -30.04 27.59
CA LYS A 243 0.39 -28.68 27.24
C LYS A 243 0.16 -28.48 25.76
N TYR A 244 0.03 -27.21 25.37
CA TYR A 244 -0.04 -26.81 23.98
C TYR A 244 1.27 -26.09 23.63
N THR A 245 2.05 -26.70 22.76
CA THR A 245 3.39 -26.30 22.32
C THR A 245 3.49 -26.28 20.79
N GLU A 246 4.67 -25.96 20.26
CA GLU A 246 4.95 -26.01 18.81
C GLU A 246 4.78 -27.39 18.18
N ASN A 247 4.71 -28.47 18.98
CA ASN A 247 4.48 -29.83 18.50
C ASN A 247 3.00 -30.17 18.28
N ASP A 248 2.09 -29.26 18.66
CA ASP A 248 0.65 -29.48 18.63
C ASP A 248 0.00 -28.83 17.41
N ARG A 249 -1.24 -29.27 17.15
CA ARG A 249 -2.06 -28.66 16.10
C ARG A 249 -2.96 -27.61 16.72
N TYR A 250 -3.01 -26.44 16.09
CA TYR A 250 -3.92 -25.35 16.44
C TYR A 250 -4.90 -25.11 15.30
N GLY A 251 -6.19 -25.00 15.62
CA GLY A 251 -7.20 -24.61 14.64
C GLY A 251 -7.13 -23.14 14.24
N LEU A 252 -6.65 -22.28 15.13
CA LEU A 252 -6.47 -20.84 14.91
C LEU A 252 -5.20 -20.37 15.61
N ALA A 253 -4.37 -19.62 14.89
CA ALA A 253 -3.18 -18.97 15.42
C ALA A 253 -3.27 -17.47 15.11
N LEU A 254 -3.21 -16.64 16.16
CA LEU A 254 -3.25 -15.19 16.09
C LEU A 254 -2.17 -14.63 17.01
N ASP A 255 -1.62 -13.47 16.67
CA ASP A 255 -0.88 -12.65 17.63
C ASP A 255 -1.80 -11.57 18.24
N ASN A 256 -1.29 -10.90 19.27
CA ASN A 256 -2.03 -9.85 19.98
C ASN A 256 -2.37 -8.63 19.10
N VAL A 257 -1.61 -8.38 18.04
CA VAL A 257 -1.83 -7.24 17.14
C VAL A 257 -2.96 -7.57 16.16
N ASN A 258 -2.95 -8.76 15.59
CA ASN A 258 -3.99 -9.32 14.72
C ASN A 258 -5.34 -9.42 15.43
N MET A 259 -5.36 -9.68 16.74
CA MET A 259 -6.59 -9.65 17.54
C MET A 259 -7.30 -8.28 17.52
N ARG A 260 -6.56 -7.17 17.37
CA ARG A 260 -7.16 -5.83 17.29
C ARG A 260 -8.04 -5.68 16.07
N GLY A 261 -7.67 -6.27 14.94
CA GLY A 261 -8.50 -6.27 13.73
C GLY A 261 -9.89 -6.86 13.99
N PHE A 262 -9.95 -7.98 14.71
CA PHE A 262 -11.23 -8.58 15.13
C PHE A 262 -11.98 -7.69 16.12
N GLN A 263 -11.30 -7.14 17.13
CA GLN A 263 -11.93 -6.24 18.11
C GLN A 263 -12.58 -5.02 17.44
N SER A 264 -11.87 -4.37 16.52
CA SER A 264 -12.37 -3.26 15.73
C SER A 264 -13.56 -3.67 14.84
N SER A 265 -13.46 -4.81 14.15
CA SER A 265 -14.54 -5.29 13.25
C SER A 265 -15.85 -5.63 13.98
N LEU A 266 -15.78 -5.92 15.28
CA LEU A 266 -16.91 -6.27 16.13
C LEU A 266 -17.39 -5.10 16.98
N GLU A 267 -16.82 -3.90 16.78
CA GLU A 267 -17.11 -2.70 17.57
C GLU A 267 -16.96 -2.92 19.09
N LEU A 268 -16.02 -3.80 19.48
CA LEU A 268 -15.78 -4.09 20.89
C LEU A 268 -15.06 -2.92 21.56
N PRO A 269 -15.48 -2.51 22.77
CA PRO A 269 -14.81 -1.43 23.49
C PRO A 269 -13.38 -1.81 23.84
N VAL A 270 -12.44 -0.92 23.56
CA VAL A 270 -11.01 -1.07 23.88
C VAL A 270 -10.73 -0.34 25.19
N ILE A 271 -10.06 -1.00 26.14
CA ILE A 271 -9.51 -0.41 27.37
C ILE A 271 -7.99 -0.38 27.26
#